data_AF-A0A674JMK3-F1
#
_entry.id   AF-A0A674JMK3-F1
#
_cell.length_a   1.000
_cell.length_b   1.000
_cell.length_c   1.000
_cell.angle_alpha   90.00
_cell.angle_beta   90.00
_cell.angle_gamma   90.00
#
_symmetry.space_group_name_H-M   'P 1'
#
loop_
_entity.id
_entity.type
_entity.pdbx_description
1 polymer ?
#
loop_
_entity_poly.entity_id
_entity_poly.type
_entity_poly.pdbx_seq_one_letter_code
_entity_poly.pdbx_strand_id
1 'polypeptide(L)'
;MRWGLGLLPWAPVSLMLALLETPRTFSERENIFTVKIFTFQFFTYFSSLIYIAFFLGRINGRPGNYVRVAGKWRLEECHPSGCITDLFIQMAIIMTLKQTLSNFALMPVHMEKGPKDSCKEQWLKNYQLNEVNVFSLFDEFLEMMIQYSFTTIFVAAFPLAPLMAFINNLFEIRLDAIKMVQLQRRIVPRKANDIGIWLQVLEAIGILAVIGNGLVIAITSDFIPKQVYKYTYSPCMLQNRTDIKGFNGKYRDYRNSNDYNYSVQFWHVFAARLAFLILFEHVALCIKLIAAWYVPDIPQSVKNGHLKKKYENLQGELR
;
A
#
# COMPACT_ATOMS: atom_id res chain seq x y z
N MET A 1 19.01 -16.97 15.91
CA MET A 1 18.02 -15.97 16.37
C MET A 1 16.75 -16.18 15.57
N ARG A 2 15.64 -16.56 16.21
CA ARG A 2 14.44 -17.17 15.59
C ARG A 2 13.49 -16.08 15.05
N TRP A 3 13.87 -15.40 13.97
CA TRP A 3 13.14 -14.22 13.46
C TRP A 3 12.33 -14.43 12.17
N GLY A 4 12.30 -15.63 11.58
CA GLY A 4 11.78 -15.81 10.21
C GLY A 4 10.33 -16.30 10.06
N LEU A 5 9.51 -16.33 11.11
CA LEU A 5 8.08 -16.76 11.02
C LEU A 5 7.25 -16.34 12.26
N GLY A 6 7.89 -16.02 13.39
CA GLY A 6 7.22 -15.65 14.64
C GLY A 6 6.74 -14.20 14.76
N LEU A 7 6.98 -13.36 13.75
CA LEU A 7 6.63 -11.94 13.76
C LEU A 7 5.32 -11.60 13.03
N LEU A 8 4.83 -12.50 12.17
CA LEU A 8 3.59 -12.26 11.44
C LEU A 8 2.45 -13.00 12.14
N PRO A 9 1.59 -12.31 12.91
CA PRO A 9 0.57 -12.96 13.73
C PRO A 9 -0.41 -13.79 12.89
N TRP A 10 -0.58 -13.45 11.61
CA TRP A 10 -1.48 -14.12 10.68
C TRP A 10 -0.86 -15.29 9.91
N ALA A 11 0.44 -15.56 10.06
CA ALA A 11 1.10 -16.63 9.31
C ALA A 11 0.56 -18.04 9.65
N PRO A 12 0.33 -18.41 10.94
CA PRO A 12 -0.24 -19.71 11.27
C PRO A 12 -1.66 -19.90 10.70
N VAL A 13 -2.48 -18.85 10.76
CA VAL A 13 -3.86 -18.85 10.24
C VAL A 13 -3.86 -19.01 8.73
N SER A 14 -2.99 -18.27 8.04
CA SER A 14 -2.86 -18.34 6.57
C SER A 14 -2.40 -19.72 6.11
N LEU A 15 -1.46 -20.33 6.84
CA LEU A 15 -0.99 -21.69 6.56
C LEU A 15 -2.10 -22.72 6.80
N MET A 16 -2.84 -22.61 7.90
CA MET A 16 -3.98 -23.50 8.18
C MET A 16 -5.03 -23.44 7.07
N LEU A 17 -5.40 -22.23 6.63
CA LEU A 17 -6.36 -22.04 5.56
C LEU A 17 -5.84 -22.56 4.21
N ALA A 18 -4.55 -22.37 3.90
CA ALA A 18 -3.95 -22.90 2.68
C ALA A 18 -3.89 -24.44 2.68
N LEU A 19 -3.69 -25.06 3.84
CA LEU A 19 -3.71 -26.52 3.98
C LEU A 19 -5.12 -27.10 3.87
N LEU A 20 -6.14 -26.37 4.34
CA LEU A 20 -7.54 -26.76 4.24
C LEU A 20 -8.00 -26.91 2.78
N GLU A 21 -7.47 -26.09 1.88
CA GLU A 21 -7.79 -26.14 0.44
C GLU A 21 -7.13 -27.33 -0.30
N THR A 22 -6.33 -28.15 0.40
CA THR A 22 -5.71 -29.38 -0.14
C THR A 22 -4.99 -29.21 -1.49
N PRO A 23 -4.01 -28.30 -1.60
CA PRO A 23 -3.32 -28.02 -2.86
C PRO A 23 -2.53 -29.24 -3.36
N ARG A 24 -2.54 -29.45 -4.68
CA ARG A 24 -1.91 -30.63 -5.32
C ARG A 24 -0.40 -30.47 -5.47
N THR A 25 0.07 -29.25 -5.68
CA THR A 25 1.48 -28.94 -5.90
C THR A 25 2.03 -28.00 -4.84
N PHE A 26 3.34 -28.02 -4.65
CA PHE A 26 4.01 -27.09 -3.73
C PHE A 26 3.85 -25.63 -4.17
N SER A 27 3.96 -25.34 -5.48
CA SER A 27 3.80 -23.98 -6.01
C SER A 27 2.37 -23.45 -5.83
N GLU A 28 1.36 -24.29 -6.02
CA GLU A 28 -0.04 -23.90 -5.79
C GLU A 28 -0.28 -23.56 -4.31
N ARG A 29 0.28 -24.35 -3.39
CA ARG A 29 0.23 -24.06 -1.95
C ARG A 29 0.87 -22.72 -1.63
N GLU A 30 2.03 -22.42 -2.20
CA GLU A 30 2.72 -21.14 -2.01
C GLU A 30 1.90 -19.96 -2.53
N ASN A 31 1.26 -20.10 -3.71
CA ASN A 31 0.42 -19.05 -4.28
C ASN A 31 -0.81 -18.75 -3.40
N ILE A 32 -1.52 -19.80 -2.97
CA ILE A 32 -2.68 -19.68 -2.07
C ILE A 32 -2.27 -19.04 -0.75
N PHE A 33 -1.16 -19.52 -0.15
CA PHE A 33 -0.63 -18.95 1.08
C PHE A 33 -0.31 -17.47 0.91
N THR A 34 0.39 -17.10 -0.18
CA THR A 34 0.77 -15.72 -0.52
C THR A 34 -0.44 -14.79 -0.59
N VAL A 35 -1.49 -15.18 -1.31
CA VAL A 35 -2.70 -14.36 -1.44
C VAL A 35 -3.37 -14.15 -0.08
N LYS A 36 -3.49 -15.20 0.74
CA LYS A 36 -4.14 -15.13 2.05
C LYS A 36 -3.37 -14.23 3.02
N ILE A 37 -2.07 -14.46 3.18
CA ILE A 37 -1.25 -13.67 4.11
C ILE A 37 -1.15 -12.21 3.66
N PHE A 38 -1.01 -11.96 2.35
CA PHE A 38 -1.04 -10.60 1.81
C PHE A 38 -2.37 -9.91 2.13
N THR A 39 -3.49 -10.60 1.94
CA THR A 39 -4.83 -10.05 2.25
C THR A 39 -4.96 -9.69 3.73
N PHE A 40 -4.56 -10.59 4.64
CA PHE A 40 -4.63 -10.29 6.08
C PHE A 40 -3.72 -9.14 6.49
N GLN A 41 -2.50 -9.09 5.95
CA GLN A 41 -1.58 -7.99 6.21
C GLN A 41 -2.08 -6.67 5.65
N PHE A 42 -2.61 -6.69 4.42
CA PHE A 42 -3.21 -5.52 3.79
C PHE A 42 -4.29 -4.93 4.70
N PHE A 43 -5.27 -5.73 5.13
CA PHE A 43 -6.29 -5.21 6.05
C PHE A 43 -5.72 -4.75 7.40
N THR A 44 -4.73 -5.45 7.94
CA THR A 44 -4.10 -5.05 9.21
C THR A 44 -3.44 -3.68 9.11
N TYR A 45 -2.67 -3.43 8.05
CA TYR A 45 -1.97 -2.17 7.85
C TYR A 45 -2.87 -1.03 7.36
N PHE A 46 -3.79 -1.31 6.44
CA PHE A 46 -4.62 -0.29 5.80
C PHE A 46 -5.94 -0.01 6.52
N SER A 47 -6.43 -0.87 7.43
CA SER A 47 -7.71 -0.66 8.13
C SER A 47 -7.78 0.69 8.84
N SER A 48 -6.74 1.05 9.57
CA SER A 48 -6.67 2.33 10.28
C SER A 48 -6.65 3.53 9.30
N LEU A 49 -5.89 3.46 8.22
CA LEU A 49 -5.86 4.52 7.20
C LEU A 49 -7.21 4.64 6.47
N ILE A 50 -7.84 3.52 6.11
CA ILE A 50 -9.16 3.48 5.48
C ILE A 50 -10.20 4.11 6.44
N TYR A 51 -10.11 3.82 7.73
CA TYR A 51 -10.98 4.43 8.75
C TYR A 51 -10.81 5.95 8.81
N ILE A 52 -9.58 6.45 8.92
CA ILE A 52 -9.31 7.90 8.97
C ILE A 52 -9.71 8.59 7.66
N ALA A 53 -9.47 7.95 6.51
CA ALA A 53 -9.75 8.53 5.21
C ALA A 53 -11.25 8.68 4.93
N PHE A 54 -12.04 7.64 5.20
CA PHE A 54 -13.41 7.55 4.69
C PHE A 54 -14.50 7.64 5.77
N PHE A 55 -14.20 7.21 7.00
CA PHE A 55 -15.21 7.09 8.05
C PHE A 55 -15.08 8.18 9.13
N LEU A 56 -13.86 8.57 9.48
CA LEU A 56 -13.59 9.55 10.53
C LEU A 56 -14.23 10.90 10.21
N GLY A 57 -14.92 11.49 11.20
CA GLY A 57 -15.55 12.81 11.07
C GLY A 57 -16.80 12.86 10.18
N ARG A 58 -17.20 11.77 9.52
CA ARG A 58 -18.35 11.74 8.58
C ARG A 58 -19.65 11.27 9.22
N ILE A 59 -19.57 10.42 10.26
CA ILE A 59 -20.73 9.76 10.88
C ILE A 59 -21.15 10.45 12.20
N ASN A 60 -20.57 11.59 12.55
CA ASN A 60 -20.66 12.14 13.91
C ASN A 60 -22.02 12.81 14.24
N GLY A 61 -22.91 12.93 13.25
CA GLY A 61 -24.23 13.53 13.42
C GLY A 61 -24.18 15.05 13.48
N ARG A 62 -25.02 15.67 14.30
CA ARG A 62 -25.13 17.14 14.43
C ARG A 62 -24.91 17.59 15.87
N PRO A 63 -24.46 18.84 16.09
CA PRO A 63 -24.48 19.43 17.43
C PRO A 63 -25.86 19.28 18.08
N GLY A 64 -25.91 18.65 19.26
CA GLY A 64 -27.16 18.35 19.99
C GLY A 64 -27.71 16.93 19.79
N ASN A 65 -27.40 16.25 18.68
CA ASN A 65 -27.70 14.83 18.48
C ASN A 65 -26.52 14.12 17.80
N TYR A 66 -25.54 13.74 18.63
CA TYR A 66 -24.35 13.02 18.20
C TYR A 66 -24.63 11.53 18.10
N VAL A 67 -24.09 10.89 17.06
CA VAL A 67 -24.08 9.43 16.99
C VAL A 67 -23.16 8.91 18.10
N ARG A 68 -23.69 8.05 18.96
CA ARG A 68 -22.95 7.45 20.08
C ARG A 68 -22.82 5.95 19.88
N VAL A 69 -21.60 5.43 19.95
CA VAL A 69 -21.35 3.99 20.00
C VAL A 69 -21.83 3.46 21.34
N ALA A 70 -22.64 2.40 21.31
CA ALA A 70 -23.24 1.77 22.48
C ALA A 70 -24.00 2.76 23.39
N GLY A 71 -24.51 3.87 22.82
CA GLY A 71 -25.24 4.91 23.55
C GLY A 71 -24.40 5.77 24.51
N LYS A 72 -23.12 5.46 24.71
CA LYS A 72 -22.26 6.09 25.72
C LYS A 72 -21.14 6.94 25.13
N TRP A 73 -20.46 6.46 24.09
CA TRP A 73 -19.22 7.06 23.60
C TRP A 73 -19.45 7.85 22.31
N ARG A 74 -18.99 9.10 22.27
CA ARG A 74 -19.03 9.94 21.05
C ARG A 74 -17.93 9.47 20.09
N LEU A 75 -18.24 9.44 18.79
CA LEU A 75 -17.24 9.15 17.76
C LEU A 75 -16.20 10.28 17.66
N GLU A 76 -14.99 9.91 17.25
CA GLU A 76 -13.88 10.84 17.06
C GLU A 76 -14.13 11.82 15.91
N GLU A 77 -13.69 13.07 16.11
CA GLU A 77 -13.79 14.17 15.15
C GLU A 77 -12.41 14.48 14.57
N CYS A 78 -12.37 14.86 13.29
CA CYS A 78 -11.13 15.27 12.67
C CYS A 78 -10.65 16.62 13.20
N HIS A 79 -9.33 16.82 13.17
CA HIS A 79 -8.72 18.11 13.51
C HIS A 79 -9.27 19.26 12.62
N PRO A 80 -9.29 20.53 13.08
CA PRO A 80 -9.74 21.67 12.28
C PRO A 80 -9.01 21.85 10.93
N SER A 81 -7.78 21.35 10.81
CA SER A 81 -7.02 21.30 9.55
C SER A 81 -7.58 20.29 8.53
N GLY A 82 -8.42 19.35 8.97
CA GLY A 82 -9.02 18.28 8.16
C GLY A 82 -8.41 16.91 8.41
N CYS A 83 -9.14 15.84 8.08
CA CYS A 83 -8.70 14.45 8.30
C CYS A 83 -7.47 14.06 7.45
N ILE A 84 -7.15 14.84 6.40
CA ILE A 84 -6.00 14.57 5.53
C ILE A 84 -4.65 14.78 6.25
N THR A 85 -4.60 15.66 7.26
CA THR A 85 -3.38 15.83 8.07
C THR A 85 -3.13 14.65 8.99
N ASP A 86 -4.21 14.03 9.49
CA ASP A 86 -4.11 12.86 10.36
C ASP A 86 -3.60 11.65 9.57
N LEU A 87 -4.09 11.47 8.32
CA LEU A 87 -3.54 10.51 7.36
C LEU A 87 -2.07 10.75 7.06
N PHE A 88 -1.70 12.00 6.77
CA PHE A 88 -0.32 12.38 6.47
C PHE A 88 0.63 11.99 7.61
N ILE A 89 0.27 12.35 8.85
CA ILE A 89 1.09 12.06 10.04
C ILE A 89 1.19 10.55 10.23
N GLN A 90 0.07 9.83 10.13
CA GLN A 90 0.07 8.38 10.31
C GLN A 90 0.95 7.67 9.28
N MET A 91 0.85 8.04 8.00
CA MET A 91 1.69 7.48 6.94
C MET A 91 3.18 7.80 7.16
N ALA A 92 3.50 9.04 7.54
CA ALA A 92 4.88 9.43 7.83
C ALA A 92 5.48 8.59 8.95
N ILE A 93 4.73 8.36 10.04
CA ILE A 93 5.16 7.52 11.17
C ILE A 93 5.37 6.08 10.72
N ILE A 94 4.41 5.47 10.01
CA ILE A 94 4.51 4.07 9.56
C ILE A 94 5.74 3.87 8.67
N MET A 95 6.00 4.80 7.73
CA MET A 95 7.11 4.69 6.79
C MET A 95 8.49 4.95 7.43
N THR A 96 8.59 5.85 8.41
CA THR A 96 9.88 6.18 9.06
C THR A 96 10.23 5.22 10.20
N LEU A 97 9.27 4.85 11.04
CA LEU A 97 9.50 4.00 12.20
C LEU A 97 9.95 2.59 11.79
N LYS A 98 9.41 2.07 10.68
CA LYS A 98 9.77 0.75 10.17
C LYS A 98 11.24 0.70 9.71
N GLN A 99 11.72 1.74 9.02
CA GLN A 99 13.09 1.79 8.50
C GLN A 99 14.14 1.89 9.61
N THR A 100 13.87 2.67 10.66
CA THR A 100 14.83 2.88 11.76
C THR A 100 15.00 1.61 12.62
N LEU A 101 13.93 0.84 12.80
CA LEU A 101 13.95 -0.42 13.55
C LEU A 101 14.70 -1.53 12.80
N SER A 102 14.54 -1.62 11.47
CA SER A 102 15.28 -2.59 10.63
C SER A 102 16.80 -2.33 10.68
N ASN A 103 17.20 -1.06 10.56
CA ASN A 103 18.62 -0.67 10.58
C ASN A 103 19.31 -0.95 11.93
N PHE A 104 18.61 -0.80 13.05
CA PHE A 104 19.19 -0.99 14.40
C PHE A 104 19.42 -2.47 14.76
N ALA A 105 18.61 -3.38 14.20
CA ALA A 105 18.72 -4.81 14.46
C ALA A 105 19.98 -5.47 13.86
N LEU A 106 20.74 -4.74 13.04
CA LEU A 106 21.95 -5.23 12.37
C LEU A 106 23.24 -5.09 13.20
N MET A 107 23.19 -4.61 14.45
CA MET A 107 24.39 -4.53 15.29
C MET A 107 24.93 -5.94 15.59
N PRO A 108 26.17 -6.27 15.16
CA PRO A 108 26.72 -7.59 15.35
C PRO A 108 27.06 -7.83 16.83
N VAL A 109 26.38 -8.81 17.43
CA VAL A 109 26.77 -9.35 18.73
C VAL A 109 28.08 -10.13 18.57
N HIS A 110 29.04 -9.78 19.43
CA HIS A 110 30.37 -10.36 19.55
C HIS A 110 30.41 -11.87 19.27
N MET A 111 31.27 -12.29 18.35
CA MET A 111 31.52 -13.70 18.06
C MET A 111 32.70 -14.20 18.90
N GLU A 112 32.45 -15.15 19.79
CA GLU A 112 33.46 -15.84 20.60
C GLU A 112 34.41 -16.66 19.71
N LYS A 113 35.68 -16.76 20.13
CA LYS A 113 36.75 -17.45 19.40
C LYS A 113 36.52 -18.96 19.34
N GLY A 114 36.38 -19.49 18.13
CA GLY A 114 36.22 -20.92 17.82
C GLY A 114 37.54 -21.69 17.60
N PRO A 115 37.47 -23.02 17.41
CA PRO A 115 38.57 -23.97 17.58
C PRO A 115 39.55 -24.05 16.39
N LYS A 116 40.78 -24.51 16.68
CA LYS A 116 42.02 -24.45 15.86
C LYS A 116 42.09 -25.26 14.53
N ASP A 117 41.01 -25.91 14.09
CA ASP A 117 41.00 -26.69 12.83
C ASP A 117 40.36 -25.92 11.66
N SER A 118 41.17 -25.50 10.69
CA SER A 118 40.75 -24.62 9.57
C SER A 118 39.50 -25.10 8.80
N CYS A 119 39.36 -26.40 8.54
CA CYS A 119 38.21 -26.94 7.79
C CYS A 119 36.94 -27.04 8.65
N LYS A 120 37.08 -27.43 9.93
CA LYS A 120 35.96 -27.57 10.86
C LYS A 120 35.41 -26.22 11.30
N GLU A 121 36.29 -25.23 11.42
CA GLU A 121 35.94 -23.84 11.75
C GLU A 121 35.03 -23.22 10.69
N GLN A 122 35.32 -23.43 9.40
CA GLN A 122 34.51 -22.90 8.30
C GLN A 122 33.09 -23.50 8.28
N TRP A 123 32.97 -24.82 8.46
CA TRP A 123 31.65 -25.46 8.53
C TRP A 123 30.87 -25.03 9.77
N LEU A 124 31.53 -24.98 10.94
CA LEU A 124 30.88 -24.60 12.21
C LEU A 124 30.40 -23.15 12.18
N LYS A 125 31.19 -22.24 11.61
CA LYS A 125 30.81 -20.84 11.41
C LYS A 125 29.58 -20.72 10.51
N ASN A 126 29.52 -21.48 9.42
CA ASN A 126 28.33 -21.52 8.56
C ASN A 126 27.11 -22.13 9.27
N TYR A 127 27.31 -23.16 10.10
CA TYR A 127 26.24 -23.78 10.87
C TYR A 127 25.68 -22.83 11.95
N GLN A 128 26.49 -21.94 12.52
CA GLN A 128 26.03 -20.96 13.50
C GLN A 128 25.21 -19.80 12.90
N LEU A 129 25.28 -19.59 11.57
CA LEU A 129 24.46 -18.59 10.88
C LEU A 129 22.96 -18.92 10.94
N ASN A 130 22.13 -17.90 10.77
CA ASN A 130 20.67 -18.07 10.79
C ASN A 130 20.22 -18.96 9.63
N GLU A 131 19.27 -19.86 9.94
CA GLU A 131 18.66 -20.74 8.95
C GLU A 131 17.78 -19.95 7.99
N VAL A 132 17.81 -20.33 6.72
CA VAL A 132 16.98 -19.73 5.69
C VAL A 132 15.97 -20.74 5.20
N ASN A 133 14.70 -20.37 5.32
CA ASN A 133 13.58 -21.14 4.78
C ASN A 133 13.13 -20.55 3.45
N VAL A 134 12.34 -21.32 2.70
CA VAL A 134 11.69 -20.84 1.46
C VAL A 134 10.84 -19.58 1.72
N PHE A 135 10.28 -19.46 2.93
CA PHE A 135 9.51 -18.31 3.38
C PHE A 135 10.35 -17.05 3.73
N SER A 136 11.68 -17.15 3.87
CA SER A 136 12.49 -15.97 4.22
C SER A 136 12.47 -14.92 3.10
N LEU A 137 12.53 -15.37 1.85
CA LEU A 137 12.43 -14.49 0.69
C LEU A 137 10.99 -13.99 0.50
N PHE A 138 10.01 -14.80 0.86
CA PHE A 138 8.60 -14.40 0.86
C PHE A 138 8.34 -13.20 1.76
N ASP A 139 8.88 -13.21 2.98
CA ASP A 139 8.70 -12.10 3.93
C ASP A 139 9.31 -10.80 3.41
N GLU A 140 10.49 -10.86 2.77
CA GLU A 140 11.15 -9.73 2.13
C GLU A 140 10.30 -9.18 0.95
N PHE A 141 9.74 -10.06 0.12
CA PHE A 141 8.81 -9.63 -0.94
C PHE A 141 7.54 -9.01 -0.39
N LEU A 142 6.92 -9.62 0.62
CA LEU A 142 5.71 -9.10 1.26
C LEU A 142 5.96 -7.69 1.80
N GLU A 143 7.10 -7.49 2.43
CA GLU A 143 7.53 -6.20 2.96
C GLU A 143 7.61 -5.12 1.87
N MET A 144 8.24 -5.43 0.74
CA MET A 144 8.31 -4.54 -0.41
C MET A 144 6.93 -4.25 -1.03
N MET A 145 6.07 -5.27 -1.12
CA MET A 145 4.72 -5.13 -1.70
C MET A 145 3.79 -4.25 -0.87
N ILE A 146 3.89 -4.36 0.46
CA ILE A 146 3.14 -3.47 1.38
C ILE A 146 3.65 -2.02 1.23
N GLN A 147 4.96 -1.80 1.12
CA GLN A 147 5.51 -0.46 0.86
C GLN A 147 5.02 0.12 -0.47
N TYR A 148 5.01 -0.67 -1.54
CA TYR A 148 4.44 -0.27 -2.83
C TYR A 148 2.94 0.08 -2.72
N SER A 149 2.18 -0.66 -1.91
CA SER A 149 0.77 -0.39 -1.67
C SER A 149 0.57 0.98 -0.99
N PHE A 150 1.39 1.33 0.00
CA PHE A 150 1.31 2.62 0.67
C PHE A 150 1.65 3.79 -0.26
N THR A 151 2.66 3.63 -1.13
CA THR A 151 3.08 4.69 -2.04
C THR A 151 2.13 4.92 -3.20
N THR A 152 1.32 3.92 -3.56
CA THR A 152 0.40 4.02 -4.71
C THR A 152 -1.02 4.35 -4.29
N ILE A 153 -1.58 3.71 -3.25
CA ILE A 153 -3.00 3.86 -2.89
C ILE A 153 -3.31 5.20 -2.23
N PHE A 154 -2.37 5.77 -1.47
CA PHE A 154 -2.56 7.00 -0.70
C PHE A 154 -1.65 8.16 -1.14
N VAL A 155 -1.14 8.12 -2.37
CA VAL A 155 -0.23 9.16 -2.89
C VAL A 155 -0.88 10.54 -2.93
N ALA A 156 -2.20 10.60 -3.17
CA ALA A 156 -2.96 11.86 -3.16
C ALA A 156 -3.00 12.54 -1.78
N ALA A 157 -2.88 11.76 -0.69
CA ALA A 157 -2.78 12.30 0.67
C ALA A 157 -1.33 12.69 1.01
N PHE A 158 -0.35 11.92 0.56
CA PHE A 158 1.07 12.12 0.87
C PHE A 158 1.97 12.06 -0.39
N PRO A 159 2.23 13.20 -1.06
CA PRO A 159 2.99 13.21 -2.31
C PRO A 159 4.49 12.93 -2.16
N LEU A 160 5.05 13.04 -0.94
CA LEU A 160 6.46 12.71 -0.67
C LEU A 160 6.68 11.20 -0.43
N ALA A 161 5.63 10.37 -0.45
CA ALA A 161 5.75 8.92 -0.24
C ALA A 161 6.72 8.23 -1.19
N PRO A 162 6.69 8.48 -2.51
CA PRO A 162 7.61 7.82 -3.44
C PRO A 162 9.08 8.17 -3.17
N LEU A 163 9.36 9.40 -2.77
CA LEU A 163 10.73 9.84 -2.43
C LEU A 163 11.23 9.15 -1.16
N MET A 164 10.39 9.05 -0.13
CA MET A 164 10.74 8.29 1.09
C MET A 164 10.97 6.81 0.79
N ALA A 165 10.09 6.20 -0.01
CA ALA A 165 10.24 4.80 -0.41
C ALA A 165 11.51 4.55 -1.24
N PHE A 166 11.90 5.50 -2.09
CA PHE A 166 13.14 5.41 -2.86
C PHE A 166 14.37 5.41 -1.95
N ILE A 167 14.43 6.30 -0.96
CA ILE A 167 15.52 6.35 0.02
C ILE A 167 15.57 5.05 0.84
N ASN A 168 14.41 4.56 1.29
CA ASN A 168 14.32 3.28 2.01
C ASN A 168 14.85 2.13 1.15
N ASN A 169 14.39 2.01 -0.10
CA ASN A 169 14.85 0.95 -1.02
C ASN A 169 16.35 1.02 -1.30
N LEU A 170 16.97 2.21 -1.30
CA LEU A 170 18.42 2.36 -1.49
C LEU A 170 19.21 1.74 -0.33
N PHE A 171 18.75 1.92 0.91
CA PHE A 171 19.35 1.28 2.08
C PHE A 171 19.02 -0.21 2.13
N GLU A 172 17.77 -0.58 1.83
CA GLU A 172 17.28 -1.95 1.90
C GLU A 172 18.09 -2.89 1.00
N ILE A 173 18.37 -2.49 -0.24
CA ILE A 173 19.20 -3.28 -1.18
C ILE A 173 20.57 -3.61 -0.57
N ARG A 174 21.16 -2.69 0.21
CA ARG A 174 22.48 -2.90 0.84
C ARG A 174 22.37 -3.78 2.08
N LEU A 175 21.33 -3.56 2.89
CA LEU A 175 21.11 -4.33 4.12
C LEU A 175 20.74 -5.78 3.81
N ASP A 176 19.88 -6.02 2.82
CA ASP A 176 19.54 -7.36 2.35
C ASP A 176 20.76 -8.09 1.78
N ALA A 177 21.62 -7.39 1.02
CA ALA A 177 22.87 -7.96 0.53
C ALA A 177 23.81 -8.37 1.69
N ILE A 178 23.94 -7.54 2.72
CA ILE A 178 24.74 -7.86 3.91
C ILE A 178 24.13 -9.06 4.66
N LYS A 179 22.81 -9.05 4.85
CA LYS A 179 22.07 -10.13 5.51
C LYS A 179 22.27 -11.48 4.81
N MET A 180 22.12 -11.52 3.49
CA MET A 180 22.29 -12.74 2.68
C MET A 180 23.75 -13.22 2.60
N VAL A 181 24.74 -12.32 2.65
CA VAL A 181 26.15 -12.69 2.53
C VAL A 181 26.79 -13.04 3.88
N GLN A 182 26.39 -12.37 4.96
CA GLN A 182 27.10 -12.43 6.25
C GLN A 182 26.29 -13.02 7.41
N LEU A 183 24.95 -12.94 7.39
CA LEU A 183 24.12 -13.28 8.55
C LEU A 183 23.29 -14.56 8.38
N GLN A 184 23.15 -15.04 7.14
CA GLN A 184 22.30 -16.15 6.77
C GLN A 184 23.09 -17.29 6.12
N ARG A 185 22.59 -18.52 6.29
CA ARG A 185 23.10 -19.69 5.56
C ARG A 185 22.77 -19.57 4.07
N ARG A 186 23.65 -20.14 3.23
CA ARG A 186 23.46 -20.15 1.76
C ARG A 186 22.18 -20.90 1.37
N ILE A 187 21.30 -20.24 0.61
CA ILE A 187 20.08 -20.82 0.06
C ILE A 187 20.43 -21.77 -1.11
N VAL A 188 19.67 -22.85 -1.24
CA VAL A 188 19.76 -23.76 -2.40
C VAL A 188 19.19 -23.05 -3.64
N PRO A 189 19.97 -22.92 -4.73
CA PRO A 189 19.51 -22.20 -5.92
C PRO A 189 18.32 -22.92 -6.57
N ARG A 190 17.27 -22.16 -6.88
CA ARG A 190 16.09 -22.62 -7.63
C ARG A 190 15.94 -21.77 -8.89
N LYS A 191 15.47 -22.39 -9.98
CA LYS A 191 15.16 -21.67 -11.22
C LYS A 191 13.68 -21.29 -11.22
N ALA A 192 13.39 -20.02 -11.49
CA ALA A 192 12.04 -19.50 -11.70
C ALA A 192 12.08 -18.60 -12.94
N ASN A 193 11.00 -18.60 -13.73
CA ASN A 193 10.90 -17.76 -14.93
C ASN A 193 10.42 -16.35 -14.57
N ASP A 194 9.58 -16.22 -13.53
CA ASP A 194 8.93 -14.97 -13.13
C ASP A 194 8.89 -14.84 -11.60
N ILE A 195 8.53 -13.66 -11.11
CA ILE A 195 8.29 -13.37 -9.69
C ILE A 195 7.04 -14.13 -9.18
N GLY A 196 6.18 -14.61 -10.08
CA GLY A 196 5.04 -15.47 -9.78
C GLY A 196 3.77 -14.69 -9.44
N ILE A 197 3.03 -15.17 -8.43
CA ILE A 197 1.72 -14.63 -8.00
C ILE A 197 1.75 -13.14 -7.65
N TRP A 198 2.92 -12.63 -7.26
CA TRP A 198 3.11 -11.22 -6.92
C TRP A 198 2.81 -10.26 -8.08
N LEU A 199 2.93 -10.70 -9.35
CA LEU A 199 2.53 -9.88 -10.49
C LEU A 199 1.01 -9.60 -10.49
N GLN A 200 0.20 -10.61 -10.17
CA GLN A 200 -1.25 -10.44 -10.04
C GLN A 200 -1.61 -9.56 -8.84
N VAL A 201 -0.85 -9.68 -7.74
CA VAL A 201 -1.00 -8.82 -6.56
C VAL A 201 -0.67 -7.36 -6.90
N LEU A 202 0.42 -7.10 -7.64
CA LEU A 202 0.78 -5.75 -8.12
C LEU A 202 -0.30 -5.15 -9.01
N GLU A 203 -0.89 -5.94 -9.90
CA GLU A 203 -2.00 -5.48 -10.74
C GLU A 203 -3.24 -5.13 -9.90
N ALA A 204 -3.59 -5.97 -8.93
CA ALA A 204 -4.70 -5.71 -8.01
C ALA A 204 -4.48 -4.43 -7.19
N ILE A 205 -3.26 -4.23 -6.65
CA ILE A 205 -2.87 -2.99 -5.96
C ILE A 205 -3.01 -1.79 -6.90
N GLY A 206 -2.61 -1.90 -8.17
CA GLY A 206 -2.75 -0.83 -9.16
C GLY A 206 -4.20 -0.41 -9.40
N ILE A 207 -5.12 -1.37 -9.47
CA ILE A 207 -6.57 -1.09 -9.59
C ILE A 207 -7.09 -0.43 -8.30
N LEU A 208 -6.73 -0.97 -7.14
CA LEU A 208 -7.08 -0.39 -5.84
C LEU A 208 -6.53 1.03 -5.66
N ALA A 209 -5.36 1.33 -6.23
CA ALA A 209 -4.75 2.65 -6.14
C ALA A 209 -5.53 3.72 -6.91
N VAL A 210 -6.09 3.38 -8.08
CA VAL A 210 -6.97 4.30 -8.82
C VAL A 210 -8.21 4.64 -7.99
N ILE A 211 -8.87 3.61 -7.45
CA ILE A 211 -10.08 3.76 -6.63
C ILE A 211 -9.75 4.53 -5.33
N GLY A 212 -8.69 4.14 -4.64
CA GLY A 212 -8.25 4.75 -3.38
C GLY A 212 -7.94 6.23 -3.52
N ASN A 213 -7.13 6.62 -4.51
CA ASN A 213 -6.81 8.03 -4.74
C ASN A 213 -8.03 8.84 -5.17
N GLY A 214 -8.90 8.27 -6.02
CA GLY A 214 -10.17 8.90 -6.39
C GLY A 214 -11.01 9.22 -5.16
N LEU A 215 -11.21 8.23 -4.29
CA LEU A 215 -11.97 8.38 -3.05
C LEU A 215 -11.32 9.37 -2.08
N VAL A 216 -9.99 9.34 -1.92
CA VAL A 216 -9.27 10.30 -1.06
C VAL A 216 -9.48 11.75 -1.55
N ILE A 217 -9.40 12.00 -2.85
CA ILE A 217 -9.60 13.33 -3.42
C ILE A 217 -11.08 13.77 -3.33
N ALA A 218 -12.02 12.86 -3.59
CA ALA A 218 -13.43 13.20 -3.60
C ALA A 218 -13.99 13.39 -2.18
N ILE A 219 -13.66 12.47 -1.27
CA ILE A 219 -14.26 12.38 0.05
C ILE A 219 -13.41 13.12 1.08
N THR A 220 -12.13 12.77 1.21
CA THR A 220 -11.27 13.26 2.30
C THR A 220 -10.77 14.68 2.06
N SER A 221 -10.48 15.05 0.81
CA SER A 221 -9.99 16.39 0.46
C SER A 221 -11.10 17.44 0.38
N ASP A 222 -10.76 18.67 0.75
CA ASP A 222 -11.62 19.86 0.60
C ASP A 222 -11.61 20.42 -0.84
N PHE A 223 -11.01 19.72 -1.80
CA PHE A 223 -10.89 20.18 -3.18
C PHE A 223 -12.25 20.40 -3.87
N ILE A 224 -13.10 19.37 -3.91
CA ILE A 224 -14.43 19.43 -4.54
C ILE A 224 -15.34 20.51 -3.92
N PRO A 225 -15.54 20.57 -2.58
CA PRO A 225 -16.41 21.58 -2.01
C PRO A 225 -15.92 23.02 -2.24
N LYS A 226 -14.60 23.26 -2.22
CA LYS A 226 -14.04 24.58 -2.56
C LYS A 226 -14.32 24.96 -4.01
N GLN A 227 -14.24 23.99 -4.92
CA GLN A 227 -14.53 24.20 -6.33
C GLN A 227 -16.01 24.51 -6.56
N VAL A 228 -16.92 23.72 -6.00
CA VAL A 228 -18.38 23.97 -6.08
C VAL A 228 -18.73 25.35 -5.49
N TYR A 229 -18.12 25.73 -4.37
CA TYR A 229 -18.32 27.06 -3.79
C TYR A 229 -17.87 28.17 -4.75
N LYS A 230 -16.68 28.04 -5.35
CA LYS A 230 -16.12 29.04 -6.28
C LYS A 230 -17.01 29.24 -7.52
N TYR A 231 -17.56 28.17 -8.09
CA TYR A 231 -18.34 28.27 -9.33
C TYR A 231 -19.83 28.56 -9.11
N THR A 232 -20.43 28.08 -8.02
CA THR A 232 -21.89 28.19 -7.81
C THR A 232 -22.28 29.25 -6.78
N TYR A 233 -21.44 29.50 -5.77
CA TYR A 233 -21.80 30.31 -4.60
C TYR A 233 -20.84 31.49 -4.32
N SER A 234 -19.91 31.78 -5.23
CA SER A 234 -18.97 32.90 -5.06
C SER A 234 -19.73 34.23 -4.95
N PRO A 235 -19.33 35.15 -4.06
CA PRO A 235 -19.96 36.47 -3.91
C PRO A 235 -19.96 37.29 -5.21
N CYS A 236 -19.05 37.00 -6.15
CA CYS A 236 -19.05 37.63 -7.48
C CYS A 236 -20.21 37.16 -8.39
N MET A 237 -20.82 36.00 -8.09
CA MET A 237 -22.02 35.49 -8.77
C MET A 237 -23.31 35.84 -8.02
N LEU A 238 -23.23 36.03 -6.71
CA LEU A 238 -24.35 36.43 -5.84
C LEU A 238 -24.23 37.93 -5.52
N GLN A 239 -24.42 38.78 -6.53
CA GLN A 239 -24.26 40.23 -6.43
C GLN A 239 -25.25 40.96 -5.47
N ASN A 240 -26.02 40.24 -4.64
CA ASN A 240 -27.07 40.88 -3.85
C ASN A 240 -27.50 40.16 -2.55
N ARG A 241 -26.58 39.57 -1.78
CA ARG A 241 -26.88 39.18 -0.39
C ARG A 241 -25.87 39.71 0.61
N THR A 242 -26.20 40.86 1.19
CA THR A 242 -25.53 41.44 2.36
C THR A 242 -26.16 40.93 3.65
N ASP A 243 -26.03 39.63 3.95
CA ASP A 243 -26.40 39.07 5.25
C ASP A 243 -25.21 38.34 5.87
N ILE A 244 -24.21 39.11 6.30
CA ILE A 244 -23.18 38.63 7.21
C ILE A 244 -23.74 38.75 8.63
N LYS A 245 -24.50 37.73 9.08
CA LYS A 245 -24.82 37.56 10.50
C LYS A 245 -23.62 36.97 11.25
N GLY A 246 -23.34 37.59 12.40
CA GLY A 246 -22.26 37.28 13.33
C GLY A 246 -22.15 35.79 13.67
N PHE A 247 -20.90 35.36 13.80
CA PHE A 247 -20.45 33.97 13.83
C PHE A 247 -20.56 33.37 15.24
N ASN A 248 -21.74 32.88 15.64
CA ASN A 248 -21.84 31.99 16.80
C ASN A 248 -21.56 30.56 16.35
N GLY A 249 -20.41 30.01 16.78
CA GLY A 249 -20.04 28.58 16.70
C GLY A 249 -20.40 27.89 15.39
N LYS A 250 -19.79 28.26 14.25
CA LYS A 250 -20.03 27.53 13.00
C LYS A 250 -19.23 26.24 12.96
N TYR A 251 -19.94 25.13 12.88
CA TYR A 251 -19.38 23.80 12.63
C TYR A 251 -19.39 23.52 11.12
N ARG A 252 -18.42 22.73 10.65
CA ARG A 252 -18.29 22.34 9.22
C ARG A 252 -19.37 21.33 8.83
N ASP A 253 -20.59 21.79 8.59
CA ASP A 253 -21.67 20.95 8.04
C ASP A 253 -22.58 21.74 7.09
N TYR A 254 -23.11 21.08 6.05
CA TYR A 254 -23.96 21.66 5.01
C TYR A 254 -25.45 21.58 5.39
N ARG A 255 -25.79 22.00 6.61
CA ARG A 255 -27.16 22.00 7.13
C ARG A 255 -27.72 23.42 7.24
N ASN A 256 -29.03 23.55 7.06
CA ASN A 256 -29.69 24.83 7.25
C ASN A 256 -29.73 25.19 8.75
N SER A 257 -29.56 26.47 9.09
CA SER A 257 -29.48 26.94 10.48
C SER A 257 -30.78 26.78 11.26
N ASN A 258 -31.92 26.76 10.57
CA ASN A 258 -33.24 26.82 11.19
C ASN A 258 -33.79 25.41 11.48
N ASP A 259 -33.77 24.53 10.47
CA ASP A 259 -34.42 23.22 10.54
C ASP A 259 -33.45 22.04 10.67
N TYR A 260 -32.13 22.30 10.64
CA TYR A 260 -31.06 21.29 10.70
C TYR A 260 -31.15 20.16 9.64
N ASN A 261 -31.97 20.36 8.60
CA ASN A 261 -32.07 19.51 7.42
C ASN A 261 -30.92 19.78 6.44
N TYR A 262 -30.62 18.80 5.59
CA TYR A 262 -29.60 18.92 4.56
C TYR A 262 -29.95 20.06 3.60
N SER A 263 -29.01 20.97 3.40
CA SER A 263 -29.16 22.09 2.46
C SER A 263 -29.04 21.59 1.01
N VAL A 264 -29.61 22.34 0.06
CA VAL A 264 -29.39 22.11 -1.38
C VAL A 264 -27.89 22.12 -1.73
N GLN A 265 -27.07 22.85 -0.97
CA GLN A 265 -25.60 22.85 -1.09
C GLN A 265 -24.98 21.46 -0.85
N PHE A 266 -25.53 20.68 0.09
CA PHE A 266 -25.06 19.33 0.38
C PHE A 266 -25.20 18.43 -0.87
N TRP A 267 -26.37 18.47 -1.52
CA TRP A 267 -26.65 17.66 -2.69
C TRP A 267 -25.81 18.06 -3.91
N HIS A 268 -25.53 19.36 -4.10
CA HIS A 268 -24.61 19.81 -5.16
C HIS A 268 -23.20 19.28 -4.95
N VAL A 269 -22.68 19.37 -3.72
CA VAL A 269 -21.35 18.85 -3.39
C VAL A 269 -21.31 17.32 -3.51
N PHE A 270 -22.35 16.63 -3.07
CA PHE A 270 -22.45 15.17 -3.18
C PHE A 270 -22.48 14.70 -4.64
N ALA A 271 -23.30 15.33 -5.49
CA ALA A 271 -23.37 15.02 -6.91
C ALA A 271 -22.03 15.30 -7.61
N ALA A 272 -21.37 16.42 -7.29
CA ALA A 272 -20.06 16.75 -7.84
C ALA A 272 -18.98 15.74 -7.44
N ARG A 273 -19.01 15.22 -6.20
CA ARG A 273 -18.10 14.15 -5.75
C ARG A 273 -18.29 12.87 -6.54
N LEU A 274 -19.54 12.43 -6.74
CA LEU A 274 -19.84 11.22 -7.52
C LEU A 274 -19.43 11.37 -8.99
N ALA A 275 -19.76 12.51 -9.61
CA ALA A 275 -19.35 12.81 -10.98
C ALA A 275 -17.83 12.82 -11.14
N PHE A 276 -17.11 13.42 -10.20
CA PHE A 276 -15.65 13.42 -10.20
C PHE A 276 -15.08 11.99 -10.10
N LEU A 277 -15.61 11.15 -9.20
CA LEU A 277 -15.14 9.77 -9.05
C LEU A 277 -15.29 8.96 -10.35
N ILE A 278 -16.48 9.02 -10.95
CA ILE A 278 -16.76 8.30 -12.21
C ILE A 278 -15.80 8.79 -13.29
N LEU A 279 -15.66 10.10 -13.47
CA LEU A 279 -14.75 10.66 -14.49
C LEU A 279 -13.29 10.29 -14.23
N PHE A 280 -12.84 10.39 -12.98
CA PHE A 280 -11.46 10.08 -12.59
C PHE A 280 -11.11 8.61 -12.87
N GLU A 281 -11.99 7.69 -12.47
CA GLU A 281 -11.80 6.25 -12.71
C GLU A 281 -11.76 5.92 -14.21
N HIS A 282 -12.72 6.43 -15.00
CA HIS A 282 -12.75 6.14 -16.44
C HIS A 282 -11.53 6.73 -17.17
N VAL A 283 -11.09 7.93 -16.81
CA VAL A 283 -9.88 8.54 -17.39
C VAL A 283 -8.63 7.72 -17.04
N ALA A 284 -8.48 7.31 -15.79
CA ALA A 284 -7.35 6.48 -15.37
C ALA A 284 -7.31 5.12 -16.08
N LEU A 285 -8.48 4.48 -16.25
CA LEU A 285 -8.60 3.24 -17.02
C LEU A 285 -8.24 3.43 -18.49
N CYS A 286 -8.70 4.51 -19.12
CA CYS A 286 -8.32 4.85 -20.49
C CYS A 286 -6.79 5.03 -20.62
N ILE A 287 -6.15 5.71 -19.68
CA ILE A 287 -4.69 5.88 -19.68
C ILE A 287 -3.98 4.53 -19.55
N LYS A 288 -4.43 3.64 -18.65
CA LYS A 288 -3.88 2.28 -18.51
C LYS A 288 -3.97 1.51 -19.83
N LEU A 289 -5.12 1.57 -20.51
CA LEU A 289 -5.33 0.89 -21.80
C LEU A 289 -4.42 1.45 -22.90
N ILE A 290 -4.27 2.78 -22.96
CA ILE A 290 -3.37 3.42 -23.93
C ILE A 290 -1.92 3.02 -23.68
N ALA A 291 -1.47 3.01 -22.42
CA ALA A 291 -0.13 2.59 -22.06
C ALA A 291 0.15 1.13 -22.43
N ALA A 292 -0.81 0.23 -22.18
CA ALA A 292 -0.73 -1.18 -22.55
C ALA A 292 -0.70 -1.38 -24.07
N TRP A 293 -1.38 -0.53 -24.84
CA TRP A 293 -1.32 -0.56 -26.30
C TRP A 293 0.02 -0.06 -26.86
N TYR A 294 0.62 0.94 -26.20
CA TYR A 294 1.87 1.57 -26.66
C TYR A 294 3.13 0.75 -26.34
N VAL A 295 3.17 0.09 -25.17
CA VAL A 295 4.36 -0.66 -24.73
C VAL A 295 4.20 -2.14 -25.11
N PRO A 296 5.03 -2.69 -26.02
CA PRO A 296 4.96 -4.11 -26.36
C PRO A 296 5.46 -4.99 -25.21
N ASP A 297 4.75 -6.09 -24.93
CA ASP A 297 5.07 -7.02 -23.83
C ASP A 297 6.48 -7.63 -23.95
N ILE A 298 6.96 -7.84 -25.18
CA ILE A 298 8.28 -8.42 -25.45
C ILE A 298 9.16 -7.37 -26.12
N PRO A 299 10.33 -7.02 -25.55
CA PRO A 299 11.25 -6.10 -26.19
C PRO A 299 11.76 -6.67 -27.51
N GLN A 300 11.85 -5.82 -28.53
CA GLN A 300 12.25 -6.23 -29.88
C GLN A 300 13.63 -6.91 -29.93
N SER A 301 14.56 -6.51 -29.05
CA SER A 301 15.89 -7.12 -28.94
C SER A 301 15.82 -8.61 -28.60
N VAL A 302 14.97 -8.99 -27.64
CA VAL A 302 14.78 -10.39 -27.21
C VAL A 302 14.09 -11.18 -28.31
N LYS A 303 13.05 -10.62 -28.93
CA LYS A 303 12.36 -11.26 -30.06
C LYS A 303 13.32 -11.54 -31.23
N ASN A 304 14.16 -10.57 -31.58
CA ASN A 304 15.18 -10.72 -32.62
C ASN A 304 16.26 -11.73 -32.24
N GLY A 305 16.66 -11.78 -30.96
CA GLY A 305 17.59 -12.80 -30.45
C GLY A 305 17.04 -14.22 -30.56
N HIS A 306 15.78 -14.44 -30.18
CA HIS A 306 15.12 -15.73 -30.34
C HIS A 306 14.98 -16.15 -31.81
N LEU A 307 14.60 -15.20 -32.69
CA LEU A 307 14.51 -15.44 -34.13
C LEU A 307 15.87 -15.81 -34.73
N LYS A 308 16.94 -15.10 -34.36
CA LYS A 308 18.30 -15.40 -34.81
C LYS A 308 18.76 -16.78 -34.38
N LYS A 309 18.57 -17.13 -33.10
CA LYS A 309 18.95 -18.45 -32.58
C LYS A 309 18.16 -19.57 -33.25
N LYS A 310 16.86 -19.35 -33.52
CA LYS A 310 16.02 -20.31 -34.26
C LYS A 310 16.50 -20.46 -35.71
N TYR A 311 16.86 -19.37 -36.37
CA TYR A 311 17.43 -19.39 -37.72
C TYR A 311 18.75 -20.16 -37.78
N GLU A 312 19.67 -19.92 -36.84
CA GLU A 312 20.96 -20.64 -36.75
C GLU A 312 20.76 -22.14 -36.53
N ASN A 313 19.84 -22.54 -35.65
CA ASN A 313 19.51 -23.95 -35.43
C ASN A 313 18.98 -24.62 -36.71
N LEU A 314 18.06 -23.96 -37.43
CA LEU A 314 17.52 -24.48 -38.68
C LEU A 314 18.58 -24.59 -39.77
N GLN A 315 19.50 -23.62 -39.88
CA GLN A 315 20.63 -23.73 -40.80
C GLN A 315 21.57 -24.88 -40.45
N GLY A 316 21.72 -25.20 -39.16
CA GLY A 316 22.49 -26.35 -38.70
C GLY A 316 21.85 -27.69 -39.04
N GLU A 317 20.51 -27.78 -39.05
CA GLU A 317 19.78 -28.99 -39.44
C GLU A 317 19.74 -29.24 -40.96
N LEU A 318 19.91 -28.18 -41.75
CA LEU A 318 19.93 -28.22 -43.22
C LEU A 318 21.30 -28.56 -43.83
N ARG A 319 22.37 -28.58 -43.04
CA ARG A 319 23.73 -28.98 -43.45
C ARG A 319 24.06 -30.39 -42.99
#